data_AF-A0A349PHG9-F1
#
_entry.id   AF-A0A349PHG9-F1
#
_cell.length_a   1.000
_cell.length_b   1.000
_cell.length_c   1.000
_cell.angle_alpha   90.00
_cell.angle_beta   90.00
_cell.angle_gamma   90.00
#
_symmetry.space_group_name_H-M   'P 1'
#
loop_
_entity.id
_entity.type
_entity.pdbx_description
1 polymer ?
#
loop_
_entity_poly.entity_id
_entity_poly.type
_entity_poly.pdbx_seq_one_letter_code
_entity_poly.pdbx_strand_id
1 'polypeptide(L)'
;MKKYIFIGIASFAVLFLSGCGTQTSTTTPTSTSTQEKKVALNTEGGTCTADANCQTGLKCVTGKCSSGKVGSVCATYKDCNTELYCVKSACSNPPSYSKYFNKIVISKMKAGMPPGPKNIPVPATEFSATTDAVEIDVQPKAGVTGDLYYELVDSTTGQTTLSSADSKMKIDPRGGGTGFGVPYGTIGNFELNVYFNGELIYTTAIKINQ
;
A
#
# COMPACT_ATOMS: atom_id res chain seq x y z
N MET A 1 17.59 26.37 43.42
CA MET A 1 18.95 26.61 43.96
C MET A 1 19.82 25.37 43.75
N LYS A 2 20.88 25.45 42.93
CA LYS A 2 22.20 24.80 43.12
C LYS A 2 23.09 25.17 41.93
N LYS A 3 24.25 25.77 42.22
CA LYS A 3 25.36 26.03 41.27
C LYS A 3 26.27 24.81 41.22
N TYR A 4 27.00 24.61 40.12
CA TYR A 4 28.44 24.25 39.98
C TYR A 4 28.71 24.24 38.45
N ILE A 5 29.45 25.17 37.83
CA ILE A 5 30.86 25.60 37.92
C ILE A 5 31.83 24.70 37.12
N PHE A 6 32.25 25.27 35.98
CA PHE A 6 33.51 25.20 35.20
C PHE A 6 34.59 24.13 35.44
N ILE A 7 35.22 23.71 34.32
CA ILE A 7 36.67 23.71 33.94
C ILE A 7 36.70 23.09 32.51
N GLY A 8 37.40 23.56 31.46
CA GLY A 8 38.87 23.70 31.29
C GLY A 8 39.51 22.33 30.98
N ILE A 9 40.59 22.15 30.21
CA ILE A 9 41.42 22.94 29.25
C ILE A 9 42.16 21.86 28.38
N ALA A 10 42.83 22.08 27.24
CA ALA A 10 43.24 23.22 26.43
C ALA A 10 43.46 22.78 24.95
N SER A 11 43.88 23.70 24.08
CA SER A 11 44.39 23.41 22.72
C SER A 11 45.70 22.62 22.72
N PHE A 12 45.93 21.81 21.68
CA PHE A 12 47.28 21.43 21.25
C PHE A 12 47.41 21.56 19.73
N ALA A 13 48.23 22.51 19.29
CA ALA A 13 48.76 22.54 17.95
C ALA A 13 50.05 21.69 17.91
N VAL A 14 50.24 20.90 16.86
CA VAL A 14 51.53 20.25 16.56
C VAL A 14 51.90 20.62 15.13
N LEU A 15 53.07 21.22 14.98
CA LEU A 15 53.56 21.78 13.72
C LEU A 15 55.07 21.59 13.65
N PHE A 16 55.51 20.52 12.99
CA PHE A 16 56.89 20.25 12.55
C PHE A 16 56.79 19.27 11.37
N LEU A 17 57.64 19.24 10.35
CA LEU A 17 58.48 20.20 9.64
C LEU A 17 59.27 19.33 8.63
N SER A 18 59.43 19.82 7.40
CA SER A 18 60.52 19.50 6.46
C SER A 18 60.88 18.02 6.14
N GLY A 19 60.66 17.65 4.88
CA GLY A 19 61.30 16.51 4.21
C GLY A 19 61.39 16.75 2.70
N CYS A 20 62.39 17.50 2.25
CA CYS A 20 62.59 17.82 0.83
C CYS A 20 63.42 16.73 0.14
N GLY A 21 62.98 16.26 -1.04
CA GLY A 21 63.69 15.29 -1.87
C GLY A 21 63.39 15.53 -3.35
N THR A 22 64.41 15.95 -4.10
CA THR A 22 64.30 16.34 -5.51
C THR A 22 64.37 15.13 -6.46
N GLN A 23 63.56 15.10 -7.52
CA GLN A 23 64.05 15.31 -8.91
C GLN A 23 62.95 15.14 -9.98
N THR A 24 63.23 15.77 -11.13
CA THR A 24 62.37 15.98 -12.29
C THR A 24 62.11 14.72 -13.12
N SER A 25 60.90 14.54 -13.65
CA SER A 25 60.67 13.94 -14.97
C SER A 25 59.31 14.32 -15.57
N THR A 26 59.34 14.76 -16.81
CA THR A 26 58.19 15.17 -17.63
C THR A 26 57.40 13.97 -18.13
N THR A 27 56.06 13.96 -17.95
CA THR A 27 55.13 13.33 -18.92
C THR A 27 53.70 13.86 -18.77
N THR A 28 53.18 14.36 -19.90
CA THR A 28 51.78 14.31 -20.42
C THR A 28 50.57 14.33 -19.46
N PRO A 29 49.57 15.20 -19.70
CA PRO A 29 48.29 15.11 -18.99
C PRO A 29 47.53 13.83 -19.40
N THR A 30 47.54 12.82 -18.53
CA THR A 30 46.67 11.64 -18.72
C THR A 30 45.22 12.08 -18.51
N SER A 31 44.44 12.02 -19.59
CA SER A 31 43.00 12.21 -19.54
C SER A 31 42.37 11.20 -18.58
N THR A 32 41.70 11.69 -17.54
CA THR A 32 40.86 10.85 -16.69
C THR A 32 39.73 10.29 -17.54
N SER A 33 39.90 9.08 -18.06
CA SER A 33 38.82 8.37 -18.73
C SER A 33 37.74 8.07 -17.70
N THR A 34 36.60 8.76 -17.83
CA THR A 34 35.37 8.38 -17.17
C THR A 34 34.99 7.00 -17.70
N GLN A 35 35.46 5.94 -17.05
CA GLN A 35 34.99 4.60 -17.36
C GLN A 35 33.51 4.56 -17.02
N GLU A 36 32.70 4.53 -18.07
CA GLU A 36 31.26 4.32 -18.00
C GLU A 36 31.03 2.92 -17.40
N LYS A 37 30.94 2.87 -16.07
CA LYS A 37 30.60 1.67 -15.32
C LYS A 37 29.18 1.29 -15.74
N LYS A 38 29.06 0.43 -16.76
CA LYS A 38 27.79 -0.13 -17.24
C LYS A 38 27.04 -0.71 -16.05
N VAL A 39 26.06 0.03 -15.56
CA VAL A 39 25.25 -0.38 -14.41
C VAL A 39 24.42 -1.58 -14.87
N ALA A 40 24.69 -2.74 -14.27
CA ALA A 40 23.87 -3.92 -14.51
C ALA A 40 22.47 -3.67 -13.95
N LEU A 41 21.48 -3.58 -14.83
CA LEU A 41 20.09 -3.38 -14.47
C LEU A 41 19.47 -4.68 -13.95
N ASN A 42 18.72 -4.58 -12.85
CA ASN A 42 18.09 -5.68 -12.16
C ASN A 42 16.84 -6.17 -12.92
N THR A 43 16.66 -7.49 -12.95
CA THR A 43 15.46 -8.18 -13.48
C THR A 43 14.27 -8.06 -12.53
N GLU A 44 13.10 -8.53 -12.97
CA GLU A 44 11.92 -8.75 -12.11
C GLU A 44 12.29 -9.39 -10.75
N GLY A 45 11.74 -8.86 -9.66
CA GLY A 45 12.00 -9.29 -8.28
C GLY A 45 13.37 -8.92 -7.70
N GLY A 46 14.31 -8.46 -8.53
CA GLY A 46 15.63 -7.99 -8.12
C GLY A 46 15.57 -6.69 -7.32
N THR A 47 16.55 -6.45 -6.45
CA THR A 47 16.57 -5.30 -5.54
C THR A 47 16.86 -3.98 -6.24
N CYS A 48 16.20 -2.89 -5.82
CA CYS A 48 16.38 -1.56 -6.37
C CYS A 48 16.19 -0.47 -5.30
N THR A 49 16.69 0.74 -5.58
CA THR A 49 16.39 1.96 -4.82
C THR A 49 15.73 3.05 -5.67
N ALA A 50 15.78 2.92 -7.00
CA ALA A 50 15.08 3.75 -7.98
C ALA A 50 14.79 2.95 -9.27
N ASP A 51 13.83 3.41 -10.08
CA ASP A 51 13.47 2.80 -11.38
C ASP A 51 14.68 2.59 -12.30
N ALA A 52 15.64 3.53 -12.28
CA ALA A 52 16.89 3.46 -13.05
C ALA A 52 17.83 2.31 -12.63
N ASN A 53 17.51 1.53 -11.59
CA ASN A 53 18.22 0.29 -11.25
C ASN A 53 17.60 -0.94 -11.90
N CYS A 54 16.42 -0.82 -12.53
CA CYS A 54 15.66 -1.93 -13.09
C CYS A 54 15.77 -1.96 -14.62
N GLN A 55 15.56 -3.13 -15.22
CA GLN A 55 15.51 -3.27 -16.68
C GLN A 55 14.35 -2.47 -17.30
N THR A 56 14.49 -2.11 -18.57
CA THR A 56 13.48 -1.33 -19.33
C THR A 56 12.08 -1.93 -19.21
N GLY A 57 11.11 -1.11 -18.80
CA GLY A 57 9.71 -1.53 -18.59
C GLY A 57 9.40 -2.06 -17.18
N LEU A 58 10.38 -2.07 -16.28
CA LEU A 58 10.18 -2.36 -14.85
C LEU A 58 10.21 -1.06 -14.03
N LYS A 59 9.51 -1.04 -12.89
CA LYS A 59 9.56 0.04 -11.88
C LYS A 59 10.08 -0.49 -10.56
N CYS A 60 10.65 0.37 -9.72
CA CYS A 60 11.11 0.03 -8.39
C CYS A 60 9.99 0.17 -7.37
N VAL A 61 9.38 -0.95 -6.98
CA VAL A 61 8.23 -1.01 -6.07
C VAL A 61 8.63 -1.77 -4.81
N THR A 62 8.47 -1.16 -3.64
CA THR A 62 8.89 -1.74 -2.33
C THR A 62 10.35 -2.21 -2.28
N GLY A 63 11.25 -1.53 -3.03
CA GLY A 63 12.66 -1.90 -3.13
C GLY A 63 12.95 -3.11 -4.04
N LYS A 64 11.98 -3.51 -4.87
CA LYS A 64 12.10 -4.60 -5.86
C LYS A 64 11.60 -4.16 -7.25
N CYS A 65 12.25 -4.63 -8.30
CA CYS A 65 11.84 -4.36 -9.68
C CYS A 65 10.56 -5.13 -10.03
N SER A 66 9.56 -4.43 -10.57
CA SER A 66 8.22 -4.94 -10.87
C SER A 66 7.79 -4.58 -12.29
N SER A 67 7.25 -5.54 -13.04
CA SER A 67 6.55 -5.31 -14.32
C SER A 67 5.03 -5.11 -14.16
N GLY A 68 4.52 -5.12 -12.92
CA GLY A 68 3.09 -5.01 -12.61
C GLY A 68 2.23 -6.17 -13.16
N LYS A 69 2.84 -7.28 -13.60
CA LYS A 69 2.11 -8.44 -14.15
C LYS A 69 1.66 -9.36 -13.01
N VAL A 70 0.82 -10.36 -13.31
CA VAL A 70 0.43 -11.35 -12.29
C VAL A 70 1.67 -12.00 -11.67
N GLY A 71 1.78 -11.95 -10.34
CA GLY A 71 2.93 -12.39 -9.56
C GLY A 71 4.01 -11.34 -9.31
N SER A 72 3.98 -10.18 -10.00
CA SER A 72 4.88 -9.05 -9.73
C SER A 72 4.61 -8.43 -8.38
N VAL A 73 5.65 -7.89 -7.75
CA VAL A 73 5.56 -7.19 -6.47
C VAL A 73 4.81 -5.86 -6.59
N CYS A 74 4.01 -5.52 -5.59
CA CYS A 74 3.26 -4.27 -5.50
C CYS A 74 3.13 -3.77 -4.05
N ALA A 75 2.91 -2.46 -3.89
CA ALA A 75 2.38 -1.88 -2.66
C ALA A 75 0.88 -1.58 -2.78
N THR A 76 0.43 -1.23 -3.99
CA THR A 76 -0.89 -0.70 -4.29
C THR A 76 -1.37 -1.23 -5.65
N TYR A 77 -2.68 -1.22 -5.93
CA TYR A 77 -3.18 -1.60 -7.27
C TYR A 77 -2.54 -0.78 -8.43
N LYS A 78 -2.03 0.43 -8.18
CA LYS A 78 -1.40 1.30 -9.19
C LYS A 78 -0.03 0.82 -9.66
N ASP A 79 0.59 -0.09 -8.90
CA ASP A 79 1.84 -0.75 -9.28
C ASP A 79 1.60 -1.91 -10.26
N CYS A 80 0.35 -2.34 -10.39
CA CYS A 80 -0.09 -3.40 -11.28
C CYS A 80 -0.57 -2.85 -12.62
N ASN A 81 -0.52 -3.68 -13.66
CA ASN A 81 -1.13 -3.38 -14.95
C ASN A 81 -2.65 -3.30 -14.81
N THR A 82 -3.29 -2.66 -15.80
CA THR A 82 -4.74 -2.47 -15.85
C THR A 82 -5.50 -3.77 -15.57
N GLU A 83 -6.61 -3.67 -14.83
CA GLU A 83 -7.47 -4.79 -14.41
C GLU A 83 -6.88 -5.76 -13.37
N LEU A 84 -5.63 -5.56 -12.91
CA LEU A 84 -5.05 -6.31 -11.80
C LEU A 84 -5.12 -5.54 -10.47
N TYR A 85 -5.10 -6.29 -9.37
CA TYR A 85 -5.13 -5.76 -8.00
C TYR A 85 -3.88 -6.16 -7.23
N CYS A 86 -3.47 -5.33 -6.26
CA CYS A 86 -2.37 -5.67 -5.38
C CYS A 86 -2.87 -6.49 -4.18
N VAL A 87 -2.70 -7.81 -4.23
CA VAL A 87 -3.19 -8.72 -3.18
C VAL A 87 -2.00 -9.33 -2.46
N LYS A 88 -1.87 -9.07 -1.15
CA LYS A 88 -0.75 -9.57 -0.32
C LYS A 88 0.63 -9.23 -0.93
N SER A 89 0.78 -7.97 -1.37
CA SER A 89 1.97 -7.44 -2.06
C SER A 89 2.35 -8.12 -3.39
N ALA A 90 1.42 -8.87 -4.00
CA ALA A 90 1.57 -9.42 -5.33
C ALA A 90 0.40 -9.05 -6.25
N CYS A 91 0.72 -8.53 -7.43
CA CYS A 91 -0.26 -8.24 -8.48
C CYS A 91 -0.98 -9.53 -8.87
N SER A 92 -2.30 -9.50 -8.83
CA SER A 92 -3.17 -10.66 -8.97
C SER A 92 -4.38 -10.32 -9.83
N ASN A 93 -4.97 -11.35 -10.45
CA ASN A 93 -6.30 -11.21 -11.04
C ASN A 93 -7.31 -10.76 -9.96
N PRO A 94 -8.39 -10.04 -10.34
CA PRO A 94 -9.43 -9.66 -9.39
C PRO A 94 -10.00 -10.89 -8.65
N PRO A 95 -10.17 -10.82 -7.32
CA PRO A 95 -10.86 -11.87 -6.58
C PRO A 95 -12.32 -11.98 -7.06
N SER A 96 -12.85 -13.20 -7.09
CA SER A 96 -14.19 -13.47 -7.64
C SER A 96 -15.15 -14.08 -6.63
N TYR A 97 -16.12 -13.29 -6.19
CA TYR A 97 -17.20 -13.73 -5.32
C TYR A 97 -18.16 -14.71 -6.00
N SER A 98 -18.12 -14.82 -7.34
CA SER A 98 -19.05 -15.62 -8.15
C SER A 98 -19.09 -17.10 -7.77
N LYS A 99 -18.07 -17.62 -7.08
CA LYS A 99 -18.04 -18.96 -6.49
C LYS A 99 -19.09 -19.14 -5.39
N TYR A 100 -19.38 -18.10 -4.61
CA TYR A 100 -20.15 -18.15 -3.36
C TYR A 100 -21.40 -17.25 -3.36
N PHE A 101 -21.33 -16.10 -4.03
CA PHE A 101 -22.38 -15.07 -4.03
C PHE A 101 -22.86 -14.82 -5.47
N ASN A 102 -24.15 -14.52 -5.60
CA ASN A 102 -24.74 -13.99 -6.83
C ASN A 102 -24.43 -12.50 -7.00
N LYS A 103 -24.25 -11.78 -5.88
CA LYS A 103 -24.02 -10.34 -5.86
C LYS A 103 -23.26 -9.92 -4.60
N ILE A 104 -22.36 -8.96 -4.75
CA ILE A 104 -21.86 -8.10 -3.68
C ILE A 104 -22.07 -6.65 -4.16
N VAL A 105 -22.59 -5.78 -3.29
CA VAL A 105 -22.79 -4.36 -3.58
C VAL A 105 -22.19 -3.53 -2.46
N ILE A 106 -21.40 -2.53 -2.82
CA ILE A 106 -20.93 -1.52 -1.88
C ILE A 106 -21.81 -0.28 -2.06
N SER A 107 -22.48 0.10 -0.97
CA SER A 107 -23.46 1.18 -0.93
C SER A 107 -23.06 2.23 0.10
N LYS A 108 -23.45 3.49 -0.14
CA LYS A 108 -23.46 4.54 0.88
C LYS A 108 -24.84 4.68 1.51
N MET A 109 -24.83 4.96 2.80
CA MET A 109 -25.98 5.33 3.62
C MET A 109 -25.60 6.47 4.57
N LYS A 110 -26.55 7.10 5.23
CA LYS A 110 -26.29 8.06 6.31
C LYS A 110 -25.77 7.36 7.55
N ALA A 111 -24.68 7.88 8.12
CA ALA A 111 -24.14 7.42 9.40
C ALA A 111 -25.17 7.54 10.53
N GLY A 112 -25.18 6.56 11.44
CA GLY A 112 -26.07 6.53 12.61
C GLY A 112 -27.54 6.23 12.32
N MET A 113 -27.92 5.93 11.06
CA MET A 113 -29.27 5.53 10.69
C MET A 113 -29.29 4.09 10.13
N PRO A 114 -30.24 3.22 10.53
CA PRO A 114 -30.38 1.89 9.92
C PRO A 114 -30.91 2.00 8.48
N PRO A 115 -30.74 0.97 7.63
CA PRO A 115 -31.35 0.89 6.30
C PRO A 115 -32.88 1.05 6.36
N GLY A 116 -33.46 1.74 5.38
CA GLY A 116 -34.92 1.83 5.23
C GLY A 116 -35.39 3.03 4.39
N PRO A 117 -36.71 3.33 4.35
CA PRO A 117 -37.27 4.36 3.47
C PRO A 117 -36.72 5.77 3.66
N LYS A 118 -36.10 6.07 4.81
CA LYS A 118 -35.45 7.37 5.12
C LYS A 118 -33.92 7.35 5.00
N ASN A 119 -33.35 6.17 4.73
CA ASN A 119 -31.93 5.91 4.57
C ASN A 119 -31.74 4.75 3.59
N ILE A 120 -32.03 5.03 2.31
CA ILE A 120 -31.99 4.02 1.25
C ILE A 120 -30.53 3.84 0.82
N PRO A 121 -29.99 2.61 0.80
CA PRO A 121 -28.63 2.37 0.33
C PRO A 121 -28.48 2.71 -1.15
N VAL A 122 -27.42 3.46 -1.51
CA VAL A 122 -27.12 3.83 -2.89
C VAL A 122 -25.73 3.32 -3.27
N PRO A 123 -25.57 2.51 -4.33
CA PRO A 123 -24.26 2.03 -4.77
C PRO A 123 -23.24 3.16 -4.95
N ALA A 124 -22.06 3.03 -4.33
CA ALA A 124 -21.06 4.10 -4.31
C ALA A 124 -19.63 3.59 -4.12
N THR A 125 -18.68 4.34 -4.66
CA THR A 125 -17.23 4.24 -4.39
C THR A 125 -16.65 5.51 -3.78
N GLU A 126 -17.48 6.55 -3.57
CA GLU A 126 -17.10 7.79 -2.88
C GLU A 126 -18.02 8.06 -1.69
N PHE A 127 -17.41 8.38 -0.55
CA PHE A 127 -18.06 8.56 0.75
C PHE A 127 -17.55 9.83 1.43
N SER A 128 -18.37 10.51 2.23
CA SER A 128 -17.91 11.54 3.17
C SER A 128 -17.59 10.95 4.55
N ALA A 129 -16.46 11.32 5.12
CA ALA A 129 -16.04 10.95 6.47
C ALA A 129 -16.92 11.53 7.58
N THR A 130 -17.81 12.47 7.27
CA THR A 130 -18.65 13.15 8.27
C THR A 130 -20.14 12.80 8.18
N THR A 131 -20.64 12.36 7.01
CA THR A 131 -22.08 12.04 6.84
C THR A 131 -22.38 10.58 6.52
N ASP A 132 -21.42 9.83 5.98
CA ASP A 132 -21.72 8.55 5.33
C ASP A 132 -21.25 7.34 6.17
N ALA A 133 -21.95 6.23 5.97
CA ALA A 133 -21.49 4.89 6.34
C ALA A 133 -21.42 4.03 5.08
N VAL A 134 -20.51 3.06 5.09
CA VAL A 134 -20.34 2.06 4.05
C VAL A 134 -21.17 0.84 4.40
N GLU A 135 -21.99 0.37 3.46
CA GLU A 135 -22.71 -0.89 3.54
C GLU A 135 -22.22 -1.85 2.45
N ILE A 136 -22.20 -3.13 2.81
CA ILE A 136 -21.71 -4.26 2.04
C ILE A 136 -22.86 -5.29 2.01
N ASP A 137 -23.73 -5.16 1.02
CA ASP A 137 -24.82 -6.09 0.77
C ASP A 137 -24.30 -7.34 0.05
N VAL A 138 -24.62 -8.52 0.56
CA VAL A 138 -24.26 -9.79 -0.09
C VAL A 138 -25.47 -10.70 -0.31
N GLN A 139 -25.54 -11.26 -1.52
CA GLN A 139 -26.57 -12.23 -1.90
C GLN A 139 -25.91 -13.61 -2.11
N PRO A 140 -25.90 -14.51 -1.10
CA PRO A 140 -25.28 -15.83 -1.22
C PRO A 140 -26.02 -16.70 -2.22
N LYS A 141 -25.32 -17.71 -2.75
CA LYS A 141 -25.92 -18.82 -3.49
C LYS A 141 -26.61 -19.79 -2.53
N ALA A 142 -27.57 -20.55 -3.03
CA ALA A 142 -28.29 -21.54 -2.23
C ALA A 142 -27.31 -22.54 -1.57
N GLY A 143 -27.47 -22.77 -0.27
CA GLY A 143 -26.60 -23.64 0.51
C GLY A 143 -25.25 -23.04 0.94
N VAL A 144 -24.90 -21.83 0.53
CA VAL A 144 -23.67 -21.16 0.98
C VAL A 144 -23.85 -20.64 2.40
N THR A 145 -22.98 -21.12 3.29
CA THR A 145 -22.86 -20.67 4.69
C THR A 145 -21.39 -20.50 5.05
N GLY A 146 -21.09 -19.62 6.01
CA GLY A 146 -19.71 -19.34 6.41
C GLY A 146 -19.55 -17.95 7.01
N ASP A 147 -18.31 -17.49 7.07
CA ASP A 147 -17.90 -16.30 7.80
C ASP A 147 -17.45 -15.22 6.82
N LEU A 148 -18.18 -14.10 6.76
CA LEU A 148 -17.80 -12.92 5.99
C LEU A 148 -17.20 -11.85 6.90
N TYR A 149 -16.12 -11.24 6.44
CA TYR A 149 -15.54 -10.03 7.05
C TYR A 149 -14.95 -9.13 5.96
N TYR A 150 -14.57 -7.93 6.35
CA TYR A 150 -13.98 -6.94 5.47
C TYR A 150 -12.81 -6.21 6.14
N GLU A 151 -11.94 -5.65 5.32
CA GLU A 151 -10.82 -4.81 5.72
C GLU A 151 -10.76 -3.57 4.84
N LEU A 152 -10.45 -2.42 5.45
CA LEU A 152 -10.14 -1.18 4.75
C LEU A 152 -8.62 -1.01 4.77
N VAL A 153 -8.00 -0.95 3.60
CA VAL A 153 -6.54 -0.82 3.45
C VAL A 153 -6.22 0.51 2.80
N ASP A 154 -5.36 1.31 3.41
CA ASP A 154 -4.89 2.58 2.84
C ASP A 154 -4.09 2.33 1.55
N SER A 155 -4.56 2.86 0.42
CA SER A 155 -3.97 2.64 -0.92
C SER A 155 -2.67 3.41 -1.17
N THR A 156 -2.04 3.97 -0.14
CA THR A 156 -0.74 4.68 -0.24
C THR A 156 0.33 3.95 0.59
N THR A 157 -0.04 3.43 1.75
CA THR A 157 0.83 2.79 2.73
C THR A 157 0.69 1.27 2.76
N GLY A 158 -0.42 0.72 2.25
CA GLY A 158 -0.76 -0.69 2.37
C GLY A 158 -1.20 -1.10 3.78
N GLN A 159 -1.41 -0.14 4.70
CA GLN A 159 -1.80 -0.43 6.07
C GLN A 159 -3.32 -0.68 6.18
N THR A 160 -3.72 -1.76 6.84
CA THR A 160 -5.11 -1.98 7.25
C THR A 160 -5.50 -0.95 8.32
N THR A 161 -6.45 -0.06 7.99
CA THR A 161 -6.97 1.00 8.87
C THR A 161 -8.24 0.58 9.61
N LEU A 162 -8.96 -0.42 9.09
CA LEU A 162 -10.13 -1.05 9.72
C LEU A 162 -10.16 -2.53 9.36
N SER A 163 -10.50 -3.41 10.32
CA SER A 163 -10.79 -4.83 10.05
C SER A 163 -11.97 -5.28 10.91
N SER A 164 -12.86 -6.09 10.32
CA SER A 164 -13.92 -6.82 11.02
C SER A 164 -13.59 -8.30 11.21
N ALA A 165 -12.32 -8.68 11.08
CA ALA A 165 -11.88 -10.08 11.20
C ALA A 165 -12.21 -10.72 12.58
N ASP A 166 -12.28 -9.93 13.65
CA ASP A 166 -12.67 -10.40 14.99
C ASP A 166 -14.20 -10.42 15.21
N SER A 167 -14.98 -9.84 14.30
CA SER A 167 -16.44 -9.65 14.39
C SER A 167 -17.17 -10.15 13.13
N LYS A 168 -16.73 -11.30 12.60
CA LYS A 168 -17.21 -11.87 11.32
C LYS A 168 -18.73 -12.08 11.30
N MET A 169 -19.38 -11.62 10.25
CA MET A 169 -20.79 -11.88 9.98
C MET A 169 -20.98 -13.33 9.54
N LYS A 170 -21.90 -14.05 10.19
CA LYS A 170 -22.33 -15.37 9.71
C LYS A 170 -23.28 -15.20 8.52
N ILE A 171 -22.92 -15.82 7.39
CA ILE A 171 -23.76 -15.90 6.19
C ILE A 171 -24.68 -17.11 6.32
N ASP A 172 -25.98 -16.87 6.14
CA ASP A 172 -27.00 -17.91 5.96
C ASP A 172 -27.75 -17.71 4.62
N PRO A 173 -28.54 -18.69 4.16
CA PRO A 173 -29.19 -18.65 2.83
C PRO A 173 -30.14 -17.47 2.59
N ARG A 174 -30.53 -16.70 3.61
CA ARG A 174 -31.34 -15.48 3.48
C ARG A 174 -30.52 -14.27 2.99
N GLY A 175 -29.19 -14.37 3.04
CA GLY A 175 -28.27 -13.26 2.80
C GLY A 175 -28.17 -12.30 3.98
N GLY A 176 -27.47 -11.19 3.77
CA GLY A 176 -27.27 -10.18 4.80
C GLY A 176 -26.46 -8.98 4.30
N GLY A 177 -26.60 -7.87 4.99
CA GLY A 177 -25.75 -6.69 4.85
C GLY A 177 -24.87 -6.54 6.09
N THR A 178 -23.63 -6.11 5.90
CA THR A 178 -22.76 -5.61 6.97
C THR A 178 -22.23 -4.24 6.58
N GLY A 179 -21.66 -3.49 7.52
CA GLY A 179 -21.17 -2.15 7.21
C GLY A 179 -20.34 -1.55 8.34
N PHE A 180 -19.91 -0.31 8.11
CA PHE A 180 -19.20 0.52 9.08
C PHE A 180 -19.49 2.00 8.87
N GLY A 181 -19.58 2.75 9.97
CA GLY A 181 -19.38 4.20 9.90
C GLY A 181 -17.94 4.49 9.46
N VAL A 182 -17.75 5.44 8.56
CA VAL A 182 -16.41 5.81 8.09
C VAL A 182 -15.56 6.26 9.31
N PRO A 183 -14.36 5.69 9.56
CA PRO A 183 -13.62 6.00 10.78
C PRO A 183 -13.14 7.46 10.79
N TYR A 184 -13.38 8.18 11.89
CA TYR A 184 -13.05 9.60 12.02
C TYR A 184 -11.59 9.92 11.66
N GLY A 185 -11.40 10.97 10.85
CA GLY A 185 -10.08 11.40 10.38
C GLY A 185 -9.51 10.61 9.20
N THR A 186 -10.20 9.55 8.75
CA THR A 186 -9.82 8.79 7.56
C THR A 186 -10.21 9.57 6.31
N ILE A 187 -9.25 10.13 5.58
CA ILE A 187 -9.45 10.82 4.29
C ILE A 187 -8.39 10.31 3.33
N GLY A 188 -8.77 9.94 2.10
CA GLY A 188 -7.84 9.38 1.12
C GLY A 188 -8.46 8.36 0.18
N ASN A 189 -7.60 7.50 -0.37
CA ASN A 189 -7.97 6.39 -1.24
C ASN A 189 -7.69 5.08 -0.51
N PHE A 190 -8.62 4.15 -0.58
CA PHE A 190 -8.57 2.88 0.14
C PHE A 190 -9.00 1.71 -0.76
N GLU A 191 -8.48 0.53 -0.47
CA GLU A 191 -8.99 -0.73 -1.00
C GLU A 191 -9.93 -1.33 0.04
N LEU A 192 -11.21 -1.51 -0.32
CA LEU A 192 -12.18 -2.22 0.51
C LEU A 192 -12.15 -3.70 0.13
N ASN A 193 -11.48 -4.49 0.95
CA ASN A 193 -11.30 -5.93 0.76
C ASN A 193 -12.38 -6.71 1.51
N VAL A 194 -13.07 -7.63 0.84
CA VAL A 194 -14.12 -8.47 1.42
C VAL A 194 -13.73 -9.94 1.32
N TYR A 195 -13.76 -10.61 2.46
CA TYR A 195 -13.29 -11.98 2.64
C TYR A 195 -14.45 -12.89 3.04
N PHE A 196 -14.41 -14.13 2.56
CA PHE A 196 -15.34 -15.19 2.95
C PHE A 196 -14.56 -16.47 3.27
N ASN A 197 -14.76 -17.02 4.47
CA ASN A 197 -13.99 -18.16 4.99
C ASN A 197 -12.45 -17.99 4.90
N GLY A 198 -11.96 -16.73 4.95
CA GLY A 198 -10.54 -16.37 4.82
C GLY A 198 -10.01 -16.24 3.39
N GLU A 199 -10.83 -16.54 2.37
CA GLU A 199 -10.54 -16.26 0.95
C GLU A 199 -10.91 -14.80 0.66
N LEU A 200 -10.02 -14.03 0.02
CA LEU A 200 -10.38 -12.71 -0.53
C LEU A 200 -11.28 -12.95 -1.74
N ILE A 201 -12.52 -12.49 -1.69
CA ILE A 201 -13.54 -12.78 -2.73
C ILE A 201 -14.00 -11.54 -3.48
N TYR A 202 -13.78 -10.35 -2.94
CA TYR A 202 -14.07 -9.09 -3.62
C TYR A 202 -13.13 -8.00 -3.10
N THR A 203 -12.76 -7.08 -3.97
CA THR A 203 -12.05 -5.86 -3.63
C THR A 203 -12.52 -4.75 -4.55
N THR A 204 -12.52 -3.52 -4.05
CA THR A 204 -12.79 -2.33 -4.87
C THR A 204 -12.06 -1.13 -4.29
N ALA A 205 -11.62 -0.21 -5.16
CA ALA A 205 -11.11 1.07 -4.73
C ALA A 205 -12.27 1.96 -4.27
N ILE A 206 -12.14 2.56 -3.08
CA ILE A 206 -13.04 3.60 -2.58
C ILE A 206 -12.27 4.85 -2.19
N LYS A 207 -12.95 5.99 -2.27
CA LYS A 207 -12.42 7.30 -1.88
C LYS A 207 -13.23 7.86 -0.73
N ILE A 208 -12.54 8.27 0.31
CA ILE A 208 -13.15 8.94 1.46
C ILE A 208 -12.74 10.41 1.41
N ASN A 209 -13.76 11.26 1.26
CA ASN A 209 -13.68 12.71 1.25
C ASN A 209 -14.01 13.26 2.65
N GLN A 210 -13.79 14.57 2.85
CA GLN A 210 -14.17 15.26 4.09
C GLN A 210 -15.71 15.35 4.27
#